data_AF-A0A382VG00-F1
#
_entry.id   AF-A0A382VG00-F1
#
_cell.length_a   1.000
_cell.length_b   1.000
_cell.length_c   1.000
_cell.angle_alpha   90.00
_cell.angle_beta   90.00
_cell.angle_gamma   90.00
#
_symmetry.space_group_name_H-M   'P 1'
#
loop_
_entity.id
_entity.type
_entity.pdbx_description
1 polymer ?
#
loop_
_entity_poly.entity_id
_entity_poly.type
_entity_poly.pdbx_seq_one_letter_code
_entity_poly.pdbx_strand_id
1 'polypeptide(L)' 'MIRVRDLEASFNFYCKTLGMKILRKTDYPDGRFTNAFIGYGPETESPCLELTHNWDQKDDYDKGNGWGHVCIETQDV' A
#
# COMPACT_ATOMS: atom_id res chain seq x y z
N MET A 1 -7.52 -1.86 -0.57
CA MET A 1 -6.88 -0.54 -0.52
C MET A 1 -6.78 -0.09 0.93
N ILE A 2 -5.64 0.49 1.32
CA ILE A 2 -5.45 1.16 2.62
C ILE A 2 -4.85 2.54 2.41
N ARG A 3 -5.25 3.52 3.23
CA ARG A 3 -4.62 4.84 3.22
C ARG A 3 -3.36 4.83 4.07
N VAL A 4 -2.32 5.48 3.58
CA VAL A 4 -1.02 5.59 4.27
C VAL A 4 -0.60 7.05 4.35
N ARG A 5 -0.04 7.44 5.51
CA ARG A 5 0.46 8.80 5.72
C ARG A 5 1.81 9.02 5.03
N ASP A 6 2.65 8.01 4.96
CA ASP A 6 3.97 8.09 4.34
C ASP A 6 4.15 6.92 3.36
N LEU A 7 4.24 7.26 2.07
CA LEU A 7 4.35 6.27 1.00
C LEU A 7 5.74 5.63 0.95
N GLU A 8 6.81 6.37 1.26
CA GLU A 8 8.18 5.83 1.26
C GLU A 8 8.39 4.86 2.42
N ALA A 9 7.92 5.22 3.62
CA ALA A 9 7.92 4.31 4.76
C ALA A 9 7.13 3.03 4.45
N SER A 10 5.99 3.16 3.76
CA SER A 10 5.18 2.02 3.34
C SER A 10 5.92 1.12 2.32
N PHE A 11 6.65 1.69 1.37
CA PHE A 11 7.48 0.90 0.44
C PHE A 11 8.66 0.22 1.14
N ASN A 12 9.29 0.87 2.11
CA ASN A 12 10.33 0.25 2.92
C ASN A 12 9.79 -0.96 3.70
N PHE A 13 8.56 -0.87 4.21
CA PHE A 13 7.92 -1.99 4.87
C PHE A 13 7.51 -3.09 3.87
N TYR A 14 6.59 -2.81 2.96
CA TYR A 14 6.01 -3.86 2.12
C TYR A 14 6.95 -4.35 1.02
N CYS A 15 7.72 -3.47 0.39
CA CYS A 15 8.55 -3.88 -0.75
C CYS A 15 9.93 -4.35 -0.30
N LYS A 16 10.61 -3.58 0.55
CA LYS A 16 11.96 -3.95 0.99
C LYS A 16 11.96 -5.05 2.04
N THR A 17 11.02 -5.03 3.00
CA THR A 17 11.01 -6.01 4.10
C THR A 17 10.17 -7.24 3.75
N LEU A 18 8.96 -7.05 3.21
CA LEU A 18 8.06 -8.16 2.88
C LEU A 18 8.21 -8.67 1.43
N GLY A 19 9.11 -8.09 0.62
CA GLY A 19 9.45 -8.59 -0.72
C GLY A 19 8.41 -8.31 -1.81
N MET A 20 7.40 -7.48 -1.56
CA MET A 20 6.47 -7.06 -2.62
C MET A 20 7.15 -6.18 -3.67
N LYS A 21 6.60 -6.11 -4.87
CA LYS A 21 7.04 -5.21 -5.94
C LYS A 21 6.06 -4.07 -6.11
N ILE A 22 6.57 -2.89 -6.47
CA ILE A 22 5.74 -1.78 -6.97
C ILE A 22 5.33 -2.14 -8.40
N LEU A 23 4.04 -2.39 -8.60
CA LEU A 23 3.48 -2.79 -9.89
C LEU A 23 3.07 -1.55 -10.70
N ARG A 24 2.49 -0.57 -10.02
CA ARG A 24 2.04 0.69 -10.63
C ARG A 24 2.04 1.79 -9.58
N LYS A 25 2.55 2.96 -9.93
CA LYS A 25 2.46 4.18 -9.12
C LYS A 25 1.92 5.30 -10.00
N THR A 26 0.89 5.98 -9.54
CA THR A 26 0.24 7.05 -10.30
C THR A 26 -0.08 8.21 -9.38
N ASP A 27 0.40 9.39 -9.76
CA ASP A 27 0.10 10.64 -9.09
C ASP A 27 -1.14 11.27 -9.74
N TYR A 28 -2.01 11.84 -8.91
CA TYR A 28 -3.22 12.54 -9.33
C TYR A 28 -3.14 13.98 -8.81
N PRO A 29 -2.47 14.90 -9.52
CA PRO A 29 -2.20 16.25 -9.03
C PRO A 29 -3.45 17.06 -8.69
N ASP A 30 -4.49 16.96 -9.52
CA ASP A 30 -5.75 17.68 -9.30
C ASP A 30 -6.48 17.20 -8.03
N GLY A 31 -6.35 15.90 -7.71
CA GLY A 31 -6.88 15.30 -6.50
C GLY A 31 -5.94 15.39 -5.29
N ARG A 32 -4.68 15.76 -5.51
CA ARG A 32 -3.61 15.85 -4.50
C ARG A 32 -3.36 14.53 -3.75
N PHE A 33 -3.26 13.43 -4.49
CA PHE A 33 -2.90 12.13 -3.92
C PHE A 33 -2.10 11.25 -4.89
N THR A 34 -1.47 10.22 -4.35
CA THR A 34 -0.77 9.16 -5.09
C THR A 34 -1.39 7.82 -4.76
N ASN A 35 -1.67 7.00 -5.78
CA ASN A 35 -1.97 5.58 -5.60
C ASN A 35 -0.77 4.73 -6.00
N ALA A 36 -0.47 3.71 -5.20
CA ALA A 36 0.55 2.71 -5.51
C ALA A 36 -0.02 1.31 -5.33
N PHE A 37 0.10 0.48 -6.36
CA PHE A 37 -0.29 -0.92 -6.35
C PHE A 37 0.96 -1.76 -6.12
N ILE A 38 0.95 -2.56 -5.06
CA ILE A 38 2.04 -3.44 -4.67
C ILE A 38 1.56 -4.88 -4.54
N GLY A 39 2.43 -5.85 -4.83
CA GLY A 39 2.09 -7.27 -4.72
C GLY A 39 3.23 -8.20 -5.11
N TYR A 40 2.96 -9.50 -5.13
CA TYR A 40 3.95 -10.54 -5.45
C TYR A 40 3.92 -11.01 -6.91
N GLY A 41 2.93 -10.57 -7.69
CA GLY A 41 2.75 -10.93 -9.10
C GLY A 41 2.05 -9.82 -9.90
N PRO A 42 1.82 -10.04 -11.21
CA PRO A 42 1.11 -9.09 -12.06
C PRO A 42 -0.31 -8.77 -11.54
N GLU A 43 -0.75 -7.51 -11.70
CA GLU A 43 -2.06 -7.03 -11.21
C GLU A 43 -3.26 -7.79 -11.83
N THR A 44 -3.09 -8.36 -13.02
CA THR A 44 -4.11 -9.16 -13.73
C THR A 44 -4.24 -10.59 -13.22
N GLU A 45 -3.24 -11.10 -12.50
CA GLU A 45 -3.11 -12.52 -12.16
C GLU A 45 -2.97 -12.76 -10.65
N SER A 46 -2.71 -11.72 -9.87
CA SER A 46 -2.43 -11.82 -8.43
C SER A 46 -3.11 -10.69 -7.66
N PRO A 47 -3.56 -10.95 -6.41
CA PRO A 47 -4.09 -9.91 -5.56
C PRO A 47 -3.01 -8.86 -5.26
N CYS A 48 -3.43 -7.60 -5.26
CA CYS A 48 -2.56 -6.46 -5.00
C CYS A 48 -3.08 -5.68 -3.79
N LEU A 49 -2.16 -5.10 -3.03
CA LEU A 49 -2.48 -4.09 -2.04
C LEU A 49 -2.33 -2.72 -2.69
N GLU A 50 -3.44 -1.99 -2.80
CA GLU A 50 -3.42 -0.58 -3.17
C GLU A 50 -3.17 0.27 -1.92
N LEU A 51 -2.14 1.12 -2.00
CA LEU A 51 -1.82 2.16 -1.02
C LEU A 51 -2.23 3.53 -1.59
N THR A 52 -2.99 4.29 -0.83
CA THR A 52 -3.37 5.66 -1.18
C THR A 52 -2.73 6.65 -0.22
N HIS A 53 -1.92 7.56 -0.75
CA HIS A 53 -1.28 8.63 0.01
C HIS A 53 -1.85 9.99 -0.41
N ASN A 54 -2.63 10.62 0.47
CA ASN A 54 -3.10 12.00 0.28
C ASN A 54 -2.01 12.98 0.73
N TRP A 55 -1.59 13.89 -0.14
CA TRP A 55 -0.40 14.72 0.06
C TRP A 55 -0.54 15.72 1.21
N ASP A 56 -1.76 16.15 1.50
CA ASP A 56 -2.05 17.12 2.55
C ASP A 56 -2.42 16.46 3.89
N GLN A 57 -2.49 15.12 3.95
CA GLN A 57 -2.79 14.43 5.19
C GLN A 57 -1.57 14.44 6.12
N LYS A 58 -1.65 15.23 7.19
CA LYS A 58 -0.59 15.34 8.21
C LYS A 58 -0.82 14.43 9.42
N ASP A 59 -2.10 14.19 9.74
CA ASP A 59 -2.48 13.39 10.91
C ASP A 59 -2.59 11.90 10.56
N ASP A 60 -2.52 11.05 11.57
CA ASP A 60 -2.75 9.62 11.41
C ASP A 60 -4.21 9.32 11.05
N TYR A 61 -4.43 8.33 10.20
CA TYR A 61 -5.77 7.83 9.92
C TYR A 61 -6.26 6.98 11.08
N ASP A 62 -7.53 7.17 11.48
CA ASP A 62 -8.18 6.22 12.36
C ASP A 62 -8.38 4.88 11.63
N LYS A 63 -7.82 3.81 12.19
CA LYS A 63 -8.01 2.44 11.69
C LYS A 63 -9.45 1.97 11.88
N GLY A 64 -10.17 2.55 12.85
CA GLY A 64 -11.43 2.02 13.34
C GLY A 64 -11.27 0.61 13.93
N ASN A 65 -12.40 -0.05 14.14
CA ASN A 65 -12.49 -1.34 14.84
C ASN A 65 -13.04 -2.50 13.98
N GLY A 66 -13.41 -2.25 12.71
CA GLY A 66 -13.92 -3.27 11.80
C GLY A 66 -12.86 -3.97 10.95
N TRP A 67 -11.74 -3.29 10.65
CA TRP A 67 -10.67 -3.90 9.86
C TRP A 67 -9.80 -4.83 10.73
N GLY A 68 -9.68 -6.09 10.28
CA GLY A 68 -8.91 -7.14 10.94
C GLY A 68 -7.42 -7.10 10.56
N HIS A 69 -7.06 -7.78 9.46
CA HIS A 69 -5.70 -7.80 8.93
C HIS A 69 -5.69 -8.24 7.45
N VAL A 70 -4.52 -8.09 6.81
CA VAL A 70 -4.16 -8.84 5.61
C VAL A 70 -3.18 -9.94 6.04
N CYS A 71 -3.35 -11.15 5.50
CA CYS A 71 -2.46 -12.27 5.75
C CYS A 71 -1.57 -12.50 4.52
N ILE A 72 -0.29 -12.79 4.76
CA ILE A 72 0.69 -13.14 3.73
C ILE A 72 1.24 -14.51 4.10
N GLU A 73 1.11 -15.45 3.18
CA GLU A 73 1.70 -16.79 3.32
C GLU A 73 3.16 -16.76 2.87
N THR A 74 3.99 -17.50 3.58
CA THR A 74 5.38 -17.79 3.25
C THR A 74 5.64 -19.26 3.52
N GLN A 75 6.60 -19.86 2.81
CA GLN A 75 6.98 -21.26 3.01
C GLN A 75 7.56 -21.51 4.43
N ASP A 76 8.17 -20.47 5.01
CA ASP A 76 8.78 -20.47 6.35
C ASP A 76 8.60 -19.09 6.99
N VAL A 77 8.21 -19.03 8.28
CA VAL A 77 7.75 -17.83 9.02
C VAL A 77 8.77 -17.30 10.02
#